data_AF-A0A2N2HDB1-F1
#
_entry.id   AF-A0A2N2HDB1-F1
#
_cell.length_a   1.000
_cell.length_b   1.000
_cell.length_c   1.000
_cell.angle_alpha   90.00
_cell.angle_beta   90.00
_cell.angle_gamma   90.00
#
_symmetry.space_group_name_H-M   'P 1'
#
loop_
_entity.id
_entity.type
_entity.pdbx_description
1 polymer ?
#
loop_
_entity_poly.entity_id
_entity_poly.type
_entity_poly.pdbx_seq_one_letter_code
_entity_poly.pdbx_strand_id
1 'polypeptide(L)' 'MRRKMRAPGNGNGLGLKGKRFGELVVLRPSRSGRAGAWVAQCDCGKQALVYDYLLKSGETTSCGCKTTRPAATGI' A
#
# COMPACT_ATOMS: atom_id res chain seq x y z
N MET A 1 7.85 9.44 -25.32
CA MET A 1 7.99 9.19 -23.86
C MET A 1 6.76 9.66 -23.06
N ARG A 2 5.68 8.87 -22.87
CA ARG A 2 4.58 9.20 -21.91
C ARG A 2 3.79 7.95 -21.50
N ARG A 3 4.31 7.12 -20.59
CA ARG A 3 3.47 6.09 -19.94
C ARG A 3 2.67 6.75 -18.83
N LYS A 4 1.64 7.50 -19.20
CA LYS A 4 0.64 8.01 -18.25
C LYS A 4 -0.10 6.79 -17.69
N MET A 5 0.38 6.26 -16.57
CA MET A 5 -0.37 5.26 -15.81
C MET A 5 -1.61 5.98 -15.30
N ARG A 6 -2.75 5.68 -15.93
CA ARG A 6 -4.07 6.12 -15.51
C ARG A 6 -4.30 5.64 -14.08
N ALA A 7 -4.32 6.57 -13.13
CA ALA A 7 -4.86 6.32 -11.80
C ALA A 7 -6.33 5.93 -11.95
N PRO A 8 -6.80 4.80 -11.37
CA PRO A 8 -8.21 4.45 -11.39
C PRO A 8 -8.99 5.40 -10.47
N GLY A 9 -9.65 6.39 -11.07
CA GLY A 9 -10.57 7.30 -10.41
C GLY A 9 -11.98 6.70 -10.26
N ASN A 10 -12.51 6.88 -9.05
CA ASN A 10 -13.92 6.96 -8.64
C ASN A 10 -14.87 5.74 -8.74
N GLY A 11 -15.60 5.53 -7.63
CA GLY A 11 -16.72 4.62 -7.47
C GLY A 11 -17.07 4.51 -5.98
N ASN A 12 -18.11 5.22 -5.56
CA ASN A 12 -18.67 5.35 -4.21
C ASN A 12 -18.71 4.02 -3.42
N GLY A 13 -18.37 4.07 -2.11
CA GLY A 13 -18.76 3.04 -1.13
C GLY A 13 -17.64 2.31 -0.36
N LEU A 14 -16.38 2.74 -0.43
CA LEU A 14 -15.26 2.06 0.24
C LEU A 14 -14.37 3.09 0.93
N GLY A 15 -14.67 3.46 2.17
CA GLY A 15 -14.04 4.61 2.89
C GLY A 15 -12.51 4.60 3.03
N LEU A 16 -11.84 3.51 2.64
CA LEU A 16 -10.39 3.36 2.63
C LEU A 16 -9.79 3.33 1.22
N LYS A 17 -10.59 3.08 0.17
CA LYS A 17 -10.12 3.01 -1.22
C LYS A 17 -9.62 4.39 -1.67
N GLY A 18 -8.40 4.46 -2.19
CA GLY A 18 -7.77 5.70 -2.61
C GLY A 18 -7.15 6.52 -1.48
N LYS A 19 -7.25 6.09 -0.21
CA LYS A 19 -6.52 6.73 0.88
C LYS A 19 -5.05 6.34 0.83
N ARG A 20 -4.20 7.32 1.14
CA ARG A 20 -2.77 7.15 1.31
C ARG A 20 -2.44 7.07 2.80
N PHE A 21 -1.67 6.06 3.19
CA PHE A 21 -1.15 5.84 4.53
C PHE A 21 0.37 5.83 4.45
N GLY A 22 1.00 6.96 4.77
CA GLY A 22 2.43 7.16 4.57
C GLY A 22 2.84 7.03 3.11
N GLU A 23 3.53 5.94 2.77
CA GLU A 23 4.01 5.66 1.41
C GLU A 23 3.12 4.66 0.66
N LEU A 24 2.11 4.09 1.33
CA LEU A 24 1.17 3.12 0.77
C LEU A 24 -0.13 3.80 0.31
N VAL A 25 -0.60 3.46 -0.88
CA VAL A 25 -1.85 3.94 -1.47
C VAL A 25 -2.81 2.78 -1.61
N VAL A 26 -3.96 2.83 -0.92
CA VAL A 26 -4.96 1.76 -0.97
C VAL A 26 -5.64 1.74 -2.35
N LEU A 27 -5.53 0.62 -3.05
CA LEU A 27 -6.08 0.44 -4.40
C LEU A 27 -7.48 -0.18 -4.38
N ARG A 28 -7.63 -1.31 -3.70
CA ARG A 28 -8.86 -2.11 -3.70
C ARG A 28 -8.94 -3.02 -2.48
N PRO A 29 -10.13 -3.40 -2.01
CA PRO A 29 -10.27 -4.46 -1.01
C PRO A 29 -9.74 -5.78 -1.59
N SER A 30 -9.09 -6.58 -0.75
CA SER A 30 -8.70 -7.93 -1.10
C SER A 30 -9.91 -8.85 -1.01
N ARG A 31 -9.98 -9.84 -1.91
CA ARG A 31 -10.99 -10.92 -1.88
C ARG A 31 -10.51 -12.15 -1.10
N SER A 32 -9.42 -12.03 -0.34
CA SER A 32 -8.78 -13.14 0.40
C SER A 32 -9.62 -13.73 1.55
N GLY A 33 -10.94 -13.50 1.60
CA GLY A 33 -11.82 -14.03 2.65
C GLY A 33 -11.70 -13.37 4.02
N ARG A 34 -10.59 -12.67 4.32
CA ARG A 34 -10.46 -11.84 5.53
C ARG A 34 -11.18 -10.50 5.34
N ALA A 35 -12.18 -10.26 6.18
CA ALA A 35 -12.83 -8.95 6.31
C ALA A 35 -11.77 -7.88 6.64
N GLY A 36 -11.86 -6.72 5.98
CA GLY A 36 -10.92 -5.62 6.21
C GLY A 36 -9.54 -5.81 5.57
N ALA A 37 -9.34 -6.82 4.71
CA ALA A 37 -8.12 -6.92 3.90
C ALA A 37 -8.18 -5.97 2.69
N TRP A 38 -7.10 -5.24 2.45
CA TRP A 38 -6.95 -4.27 1.36
C TRP A 38 -5.63 -4.48 0.64
N VAL A 39 -5.62 -4.23 -0.66
CA VAL A 39 -4.40 -4.18 -1.47
C VAL A 39 -3.98 -2.72 -1.55
N ALA A 40 -2.80 -2.42 -1.04
CA ALA A 40 -2.17 -1.12 -1.16
C ALA A 40 -0.91 -1.21 -2.03
N GLN A 41 -0.63 -0.15 -2.78
CA GLN A 41 0.59 -0.02 -3.56
C GLN A 41 1.47 1.03 -2.92
N CYS A 42 2.72 0.67 -2.66
CA CYS A 42 3.71 1.63 -2.21
C CYS A 42 4.22 2.46 -3.38
N ASP A 43 4.69 3.66 -3.07
CA ASP A 43 5.46 4.51 -3.98
C ASP A 43 6.68 3.77 -4.57
N CYS A 44 7.20 2.78 -3.82
CA CYS A 44 8.23 1.82 -4.27
C CYS A 44 7.80 0.95 -5.48
N GLY A 45 6.53 1.01 -5.89
CA GLY A 45 5.92 0.19 -6.94
C GLY A 45 5.41 -1.17 -6.45
N LYS A 46 5.84 -1.63 -5.27
CA LYS A 46 5.45 -2.92 -4.68
C LYS A 46 4.02 -2.85 -4.12
N GLN A 47 3.23 -3.89 -4.39
CA GLN A 47 1.89 -4.05 -3.82
C GLN A 47 1.98 -4.92 -2.56
N ALA A 48 1.34 -4.47 -1.49
CA ALA A 48 1.27 -5.16 -0.21
C ALA A 48 -0.18 -5.35 0.21
N LEU A 49 -0.47 -6.48 0.85
CA LEU A 49 -1.77 -6.75 1.43
C LEU A 49 -1.78 -6.22 2.86
N VAL A 50 -2.61 -5.21 3.10
CA VAL A 50 -2.71 -4.46 4.35
C VAL A 50 -4.10 -4.62 4.92
N TYR A 51 -4.24 -4.51 6.24
CA TYR A 51 -5.54 -4.59 6.88
C TYR A 51 -5.97 -3.23 7.41
N ASP A 52 -7.27 -2.97 7.45
CA ASP A 52 -7.80 -1.68 7.92
C ASP A 52 -7.38 -1.37 9.36
N TYR A 53 -7.32 -2.37 10.23
CA TYR A 53 -6.88 -2.20 11.62
C TYR A 53 -5.39 -1.82 11.70
N LEU A 54 -4.53 -2.39 10.86
CA LEU A 54 -3.10 -2.04 10.80
C LEU A 54 -2.88 -0.62 10.27
N LEU A 55 -3.71 -0.21 9.29
CA LEU A 55 -3.69 1.14 8.74
C LEU A 55 -4.16 2.17 9.77
N LYS A 56 -5.20 1.85 10.57
CA LYS A 56 -5.70 2.68 11.66
C LYS A 56 -4.71 2.79 12.81
N SER A 57 -4.05 1.69 13.19
CA SER A 57 -3.03 1.68 14.23
C SER A 57 -1.70 2.28 13.78
N GLY A 58 -1.50 2.50 12.47
CA GLY A 58 -0.26 3.07 11.92
C GLY A 58 0.91 2.07 11.87
N GLU A 59 0.67 0.78 12.11
CA GLU A 59 1.70 -0.27 12.10
C GLU A 59 2.22 -0.54 10.69
N THR A 60 1.38 -0.39 9.66
CA THR A 60 1.74 -0.65 8.26
C THR A 60 1.55 0.58 7.39
N THR A 61 2.60 1.38 7.26
CA THR A 61 2.62 2.65 6.48
C THR A 61 3.63 2.65 5.33
N SER A 62 4.40 1.58 5.16
CA SER A 62 5.36 1.42 4.06
C SER A 62 5.51 -0.05 3.63
N CYS A 63 5.97 -0.29 2.40
CA CYS A 63 6.30 -1.65 1.91
C CYS A 63 7.59 -2.22 2.54
N GLY A 64 8.25 -1.51 3.47
CA GLY A 64 9.57 -1.87 3.98
C GLY A 64 10.73 -1.66 3.00
N CYS A 65 10.52 -1.03 1.84
CA CYS A 65 11.57 -0.84 0.82
C CYS A 65 12.76 -0.02 1.28
N LYS A 66 12.61 0.82 2.32
CA LYS A 66 13.70 1.67 2.83
C LYS A 66 14.61 0.97 3.82
N THR A 67 14.29 -0.27 4.23
CA THR A 67 15.12 -1.04 5.17
C THR A 67 16.15 -1.95 4.48
N THR A 68 16.28 -1.90 3.16
CA THR A 68 17.53 -2.36 2.51
C THR A 68 18.60 -1.28 2.68
N ARG A 69 18.90 -0.90 3.91
CA ARG A 69 20.28 -0.60 4.23
C ARG A 69 20.89 -1.99 4.37
N PRO A 70 21.69 -2.50 3.41
CA PRO A 70 22.54 -3.64 3.75
C PRO A 70 23.25 -3.24 5.03
N ALA A 71 22.95 -3.93 6.12
CA ALA A 71 23.74 -3.80 7.33
C ALA A 71 25.18 -3.97 6.88
N ALA A 72 26.00 -2.97 7.20
CA ALA A 72 27.39 -2.90 6.82
C ALA A 72 28.04 -4.30 6.92
N THR A 73 28.35 -4.88 5.76
CA THR A 73 29.35 -5.94 5.64
C THR A 73 30.28 -5.47 4.54
N GLY A 74 31.05 -4.44 4.89
CA GLY A 74 32.27 -4.08 4.21
C GLY A 74 33.37 -4.33 5.22
N ILE A 75 33.92 -5.54 5.17
CA ILE A 75 35.22 -5.90 5.76
C ILE A 75 36.33 -5.26 4.94
#